data_AF-A0A316NA88-F1
#
_entry.id   AF-A0A316NA88-F1
#
_cell.length_a   1.000
_cell.length_b   1.000
_cell.length_c   1.000
_cell.angle_alpha   90.00
_cell.angle_beta   90.00
_cell.angle_gamma   90.00
#
_symmetry.space_group_name_H-M   'P 1'
#
loop_
_entity.id
_entity.type
_entity.pdbx_description
1 polymer ?
#
loop_
_entity_poly.entity_id
_entity_poly.type
_entity_poly.pdbx_seq_one_letter_code
_entity_poly.pdbx_strand_id
1 'polypeptide(L)' 'MKTIKKLERELNCEIEIDQISSQDKHKYHVNVTPTLIINDQVFSSGNVPTERELSKVLKPMLEGI' A
#
# COMPACT_ATOMS: atom_id res chain seq x y z
N MET A 1 -3.91 10.13 9.21
CA MET A 1 -3.76 9.77 7.78
C MET A 1 -4.94 10.30 6.98
N LYS A 2 -4.79 11.44 6.30
CA LYS A 2 -5.89 12.03 5.49
C LYS A 2 -6.06 11.30 4.14
N THR A 3 -4.96 10.86 3.55
CA THR A 3 -4.92 10.17 2.24
C THR A 3 -5.63 8.82 2.26
N ILE A 4 -5.36 7.97 3.26
CA ILE A 4 -5.97 6.64 3.37
C ILE A 4 -7.49 6.73 3.57
N LYS A 5 -7.95 7.57 4.50
CA LYS A 5 -9.40 7.79 4.72
C LYS A 5 -10.13 8.33 3.50
N LYS A 6 -9.43 9.06 2.63
CA LYS A 6 -10.00 9.53 1.37
C LYS A 6 -10.08 8.37 0.37
N LEU A 7 -9.04 7.55 0.25
CA LEU A 7 -9.04 6.34 -0.58
C LEU A 7 -10.13 5.35 -0.17
N GLU A 8 -10.31 5.08 1.12
CA GLU A 8 -11.38 4.22 1.64
C GLU A 8 -12.77 4.70 1.17
N ARG A 9 -13.02 6.01 1.21
CA ARG A 9 -14.28 6.60 0.73
C ARG A 9 -14.42 6.55 -0.78
N GLU A 10 -13.35 6.83 -1.52
CA GLU A 10 -13.37 6.81 -3.00
C GLU A 10 -13.56 5.40 -3.56
N LEU A 11 -12.98 4.40 -2.90
CA LEU A 11 -12.99 3.00 -3.32
C LEU A 11 -14.09 2.18 -2.64
N ASN A 12 -14.82 2.78 -1.68
CA ASN A 12 -15.83 2.12 -0.85
C ASN A 12 -15.31 0.80 -0.23
N CYS A 13 -14.10 0.85 0.33
CA CYS A 13 -13.44 -0.27 0.98
C CYS A 13 -12.79 0.14 2.30
N GLU A 14 -12.50 -0.83 3.15
CA GLU A 14 -11.67 -0.65 4.34
C GLU A 14 -10.21 -0.98 3.99
N ILE A 15 -9.27 -0.14 4.41
CA ILE A 15 -7.83 -0.34 4.15
C ILE A 15 -7.13 -0.59 5.49
N GLU A 16 -6.76 -1.83 5.73
CA GLU A 16 -5.91 -2.22 6.86
C GLU A 16 -4.43 -1.89 6.55
N ILE A 17 -3.73 -1.31 7.53
CA ILE A 17 -2.34 -0.88 7.36
C ILE A 17 -1.52 -1.37 8.54
N ASP A 18 -0.60 -2.28 8.24
CA ASP A 18 0.40 -2.74 9.17
C ASP A 18 1.72 -2.00 8.99
N GLN A 19 2.29 -1.54 10.10
CA GLN A 19 3.64 -1.00 10.11
C GLN A 19 4.65 -2.13 10.30
N ILE A 20 5.41 -2.44 9.26
CA ILE A 20 6.52 -3.38 9.34
C ILE A 20 7.73 -2.68 9.97
N SER A 21 8.28 -3.28 11.03
CA SER A 21 9.52 -2.82 11.65
C SER A 21 10.69 -2.94 10.68
N SER A 22 11.63 -1.99 10.73
CA SER A 22 12.86 -2.05 9.93
C SER A 22 13.72 -3.29 10.26
N GLN A 23 13.53 -3.88 11.44
CA GLN A 23 14.19 -5.13 11.85
C GLN A 23 13.65 -6.34 11.08
N ASP A 24 12.38 -6.30 10.67
CA ASP A 24 11.69 -7.39 9.98
C ASP A 24 11.76 -7.27 8.45
N LYS A 25 12.38 -6.22 7.91
CA LYS A 25 12.44 -5.95 6.46
C LYS A 25 12.96 -7.13 5.62
N HIS A 26 13.86 -7.93 6.18
CA HIS A 26 14.42 -9.11 5.52
C HIS A 26 13.38 -10.21 5.31
N LYS A 27 12.40 -10.37 6.21
CA LYS A 27 11.30 -11.34 6.08
C LYS A 27 10.41 -11.03 4.88
N TYR A 28 10.33 -9.75 4.51
CA TYR A 28 9.53 -9.23 3.41
C TYR A 28 10.37 -8.91 2.16
N HIS A 29 11.64 -9.32 2.11
CA HIS A 29 12.57 -9.06 1.00
C HIS A 29 12.76 -7.56 0.66
N VAL A 30 12.62 -6.69 1.66
CA VAL A 30 12.73 -5.23 1.50
C VAL A 30 14.17 -4.78 1.73
N ASN A 31 14.81 -4.27 0.67
CA ASN A 31 16.20 -3.77 0.69
C ASN A 31 16.31 -2.24 0.78
N VAL A 32 15.25 -1.53 0.38
CA VAL A 32 15.21 -0.05 0.29
C VAL A 32 14.03 0.44 1.14
N THR A 33 14.15 1.62 1.74
CA THR A 33 13.06 2.25 2.50
C THR A 33 12.83 3.69 2.01
N PRO A 34 11.59 4.19 1.97
CA PRO A 34 10.34 3.49 2.31
C PRO A 34 9.94 2.46 1.24
N THR A 35 9.20 1.43 1.65
CA THR A 35 8.60 0.44 0.73
C THR A 35 7.15 0.22 1.10
N LEU A 36 6.28 0.18 0.10
CA LEU A 36 4.88 -0.18 0.23
C LEU A 36 4.67 -1.62 -0.28
N ILE A 37 4.01 -2.42 0.54
CA ILE A 37 3.60 -3.78 0.23
C ILE A 37 2.07 -3.80 0.21
N ILE A 38 1.49 -4.44 -0.81
CA ILE A 38 0.05 -4.64 -0.95
C ILE A 38 -0.16 -6.13 -1.24
N ASN A 39 -0.97 -6.82 -0.43
CA ASN A 39 -1.23 -8.27 -0.57
C ASN A 39 0.06 -9.10 -0.72
N ASP A 40 1.02 -8.90 0.19
CA ASP A 40 2.34 -9.56 0.23
C ASP A 40 3.26 -9.30 -0.98
N GLN A 41 2.89 -8.39 -1.88
CA GLN A 41 3.70 -7.99 -3.03
C GLN A 41 4.28 -6.59 -2.84
N VAL A 42 5.59 -6.46 -3.07
CA VAL A 42 6.27 -5.16 -3.09
C VAL A 42 5.75 -4.33 -4.25
N PHE A 43 5.04 -3.25 -3.93
CA PHE A 43 4.43 -2.38 -4.92
C PHE A 43 5.33 -1.18 -5.29
N SER A 44 6.00 -0.58 -4.30
CA SER A 44 6.87 0.58 -4.50
C SER A 44 8.01 0.55 -3.50
N SER A 45 9.20 1.01 -3.91
CA SER A 45 10.40 1.07 -3.07
C SER A 45 11.20 2.35 -3.36
N GLY A 46 11.62 3.03 -2.31
CA GLY A 46 12.36 4.31 -2.37
C GLY A 46 11.48 5.56 -2.51
N ASN A 47 10.16 5.39 -2.66
CA ASN A 47 9.20 6.49 -2.72
C ASN A 47 7.88 6.13 -2.03
N VAL A 48 7.10 7.14 -1.67
CA VAL A 48 5.72 6.96 -1.20
C VAL A 48 4.78 7.28 -2.37
N PRO A 49 3.97 6.31 -2.84
CA PRO A 49 3.01 6.56 -3.91
C PRO A 49 2.00 7.67 -3.54
N THR A 50 1.59 8.42 -4.55
CA THR A 50 0.52 9.42 -4.42
C THR A 50 -0.84 8.74 -4.32
N GLU A 51 -1.83 9.49 -3.84
CA GLU A 51 -3.22 9.03 -3.76
C GLU A 51 -3.76 8.53 -5.10
N ARG A 52 -3.45 9.24 -6.19
CA ARG A 52 -3.89 8.88 -7.55
C ARG A 52 -3.25 7.57 -8.03
N GLU A 53 -2.00 7.32 -7.67
CA GLU A 53 -1.31 6.07 -8.00
C GLU A 53 -1.89 4.89 -7.21
N LEU A 54 -2.15 5.09 -5.91
CA LEU A 54 -2.80 4.08 -5.07
C LEU A 54 -4.19 3.72 -5.59
N SER A 55 -5.02 4.73 -5.91
CA SER A 55 -6.38 4.50 -6.42
C SER A 55 -6.38 3.69 -7.72
N LYS A 56 -5.44 3.97 -8.66
CA LYS A 56 -5.30 3.21 -9.91
C LYS A 56 -4.96 1.73 -9.72
N VAL A 57 -4.32 1.39 -8.61
CA VAL A 57 -3.83 0.03 -8.32
C VAL A 57 -4.84 -0.74 -7.49
N LEU A 58 -5.40 -0.10 -6.48
CA LEU A 58 -6.38 -0.72 -5.58
C LEU A 58 -7.72 -0.95 -6.28
N LYS A 59 -8.15 -0.03 -7.16
CA LYS A 59 -9.45 -0.16 -7.83
C LYS A 59 -9.60 -1.45 -8.65
N PRO A 60 -8.65 -1.83 -9.54
CA PRO A 60 -8.71 -3.13 -10.22
C PRO A 60 -8.70 -4.34 -9.28
N MET A 61 -8.00 -4.25 -8.13
CA MET A 61 -7.97 -5.35 -7.15
C MET A 61 -9.33 -5.59 -6.49
N LEU A 62 -10.15 -4.54 -6.38
CA LEU A 62 -11.51 -4.61 -5.81
C LEU A 62 -12.55 -5.02 -6.86
N GLU A 63 -12.34 -4.69 -8.13
CA GLU A 63 -13.25 -5.05 -9.25
C GLU A 63 -13.03 -6.48 -9.77
N GLY A 64 -11.93 -7.14 -9.37
CA GLY A 64 -11.56 -8.50 -9.76
C GLY A 64 -12.11 -9.63 -8.87
N ILE A 65 -13.11 -9.34 -8.03
CA ILE A 65 -13.79 -10.29 -7.13
C ILE A 65 -15.25 -10.46 -7.56
#